data_AF-A0A1M7QDI4-F1
#
_entry.id   AF-A0A1M7QDI4-F1
#
_cell.length_a   1.000
_cell.length_b   1.000
_cell.length_c   1.000
_cell.angle_alpha   90.00
_cell.angle_beta   90.00
_cell.angle_gamma   90.00
#
_symmetry.space_group_name_H-M   'P 1'
#
loop_
_entity.id
_entity.type
_entity.pdbx_description
1 polymer ?
#
loop_
_entity_poly.entity_id
_entity_poly.type
_entity_poly.pdbx_seq_one_letter_code
_entity_poly.pdbx_strand_id
1 'polypeptide(L)' 'MEWTVPGMHEQGEWTLRDKGSATEVLHSVQRTGPLAAVLRHTLDTLPTLRLDRLTDTAVGR' A
#
# COMPACT_ATOMS: atom_id res chain seq x y z
N MET A 1 0.17 -7.63 5.78
CA MET A 1 1.61 -7.27 5.78
C MET A 1 1.85 -6.32 6.94
N GLU A 2 2.95 -6.48 7.66
CA GLU A 2 3.27 -5.63 8.81
C GLU A 2 4.75 -5.25 8.76
N TRP A 3 5.07 -4.00 9.08
CA TRP A 3 6.44 -3.52 9.15
C TRP A 3 6.61 -2.60 10.36
N THR A 4 7.64 -2.88 11.17
CA THR A 4 7.95 -2.10 12.36
C THR A 4 9.38 -1.59 12.30
N VAL A 5 9.55 -0.29 12.56
CA VAL A 5 10.84 0.39 12.71
C VAL A 5 10.78 1.34 13.91
N PRO A 6 11.92 1.81 14.45
CA PRO A 6 11.89 2.79 15.53
C PRO A 6 11.02 4.02 15.18
N GLY A 7 9.99 4.25 15.98
CA GLY A 7 9.08 5.39 15.82
C GLY A 7 7.96 5.20 14.78
N MET A 8 7.87 4.05 14.10
CA MET A 8 6.76 3.77 13.17
C MET A 8 6.38 2.29 13.14
N HIS A 9 5.08 2.05 13.12
CA HIS A 9 4.47 0.77 12.81
C HIS A 9 3.52 0.94 11.62
N GLU A 10 3.67 0.10 10.60
CA GLU A 10 2.84 0.07 9.39
C GLU A 10 2.13 -1.28 9.29
N GLN A 11 0.82 -1.26 9.10
CA GLN A 11 0.00 -2.41 8.75
C GLN A 11 -0.61 -2.17 7.37
N GLY A 12 -0.33 -3.08 6.45
CA GLY A 12 -0.85 -3.05 5.08
C GLY A 12 -1.71 -4.27 4.80
N GLU A 13 -2.89 -4.07 4.25
CA GLU A 13 -3.79 -5.13 3.81
C GLU A 13 -4.02 -5.04 2.30
N TRP A 14 -4.15 -6.21 1.68
CA TRP A 14 -4.45 -6.36 0.26
C TRP A 14 -5.74 -7.15 0.14
N THR A 15 -6.71 -6.58 -0.56
CA THR A 15 -7.98 -7.26 -0.86
C THR A 15 -8.09 -7.38 -2.37
N LEU A 16 -8.26 -8.61 -2.86
CA LEU A 16 -8.51 -8.89 -4.26
C LEU A 16 -9.96 -9.34 -4.41
N ARG A 17 -10.65 -8.83 -5.42
CA ARG A 17 -12.02 -9.20 -5.74
C ARG A 17 -12.14 -9.44 -7.23
N ASP A 18 -12.82 -10.51 -7.59
CA ASP A 18 -13.15 -10.77 -8.99
C ASP A 18 -14.25 -9.80 -9.46
N LYS A 19 -14.03 -9.17 -10.62
CA LYS A 19 -14.94 -8.21 -11.24
C LYS A 19 -15.15 -8.58 -12.71
N GLY A 20 -15.59 -9.82 -12.93
CA GLY A 20 -15.84 -10.37 -14.27
C GLY A 20 -14.52 -10.59 -15.02
N SER A 21 -14.24 -9.73 -16.01
CA SER A 21 -13.03 -9.82 -16.84
C SER A 21 -11.80 -9.13 -16.23
N ALA A 22 -11.93 -8.54 -15.04
CA ALA A 22 -10.85 -7.86 -14.33
C ALA A 22 -10.80 -8.26 -12.85
N THR A 23 -9.65 -8.04 -12.20
CA THR A 23 -9.49 -8.17 -10.75
C THR A 23 -9.42 -6.77 -10.15
N GLU A 24 -10.32 -6.46 -9.23
CA GLU A 24 -10.25 -5.26 -8.41
C GLU A 24 -9.28 -5.50 -7.25
N VAL A 25 -8.27 -4.65 -7.13
CA VAL A 25 -7.27 -4.72 -6.06
C VAL A 25 -7.37 -3.48 -5.20
N LEU A 26 -7.62 -3.68 -3.92
CA LEU A 26 -7.59 -2.63 -2.90
C LEU A 26 -6.36 -2.84 -2.02
N HIS A 27 -5.62 -1.75 -1.79
CA HIS A 27 -4.55 -1.72 -0.81
C HIS A 27 -4.86 -0.68 0.26
N SER A 28 -5.06 -1.14 1.50
CA SER A 28 -5.21 -0.26 2.66
C SER A 28 -3.94 -0.27 3.48
N VAL A 29 -3.55 0.89 4.00
CA VAL A 29 -2.36 1.02 4.84
C VAL A 29 -2.68 1.91 6.03
N GLN A 30 -2.40 1.40 7.22
CA GLN A 30 -2.48 2.14 8.47
C GLN A 30 -1.08 2.30 9.05
N ARG A 31 -0.78 3.50 9.55
CA ARG A 31 0.52 3.82 10.12
C ARG A 31 0.34 4.55 11.43
N THR A 32 1.12 4.16 12.42
CA THR A 32 1.12 4.78 13.75
C THR A 32 2.54 5.08 14.20
N GLY A 33 2.66 6.05 15.12
CA GLY A 33 3.93 6.48 15.70
C GLY A 33 4.41 7.86 15.25
N PRO A 34 5.37 8.45 15.99
CA PRO A 34 5.85 9.81 15.73
C PRO A 34 6.55 9.96 14.38
N LEU A 35 7.30 8.94 13.93
CA LEU A 35 7.97 8.99 12.62
C LEU A 35 6.95 8.97 11.48
N ALA A 36 5.86 8.21 11.62
CA ALA A 36 4.76 8.21 10.65
C ALA A 36 4.10 9.59 10.54
N ALA A 37 3.98 10.32 11.65
CA ALA A 37 3.42 11.67 11.64
C ALA A 37 4.32 12.66 10.90
N VAL A 38 5.64 12.60 11.14
CA VAL A 38 6.63 13.45 10.46
C VAL A 38 6.67 13.17 8.96
N LEU A 39 6.61 11.90 8.58
CA LEU A 39 6.72 11.46 7.18
C LEU A 39 5.37 11.35 6.46
N ARG A 40 4.26 11.75 7.08
CA ARG A 40 2.89 11.52 6.57
C ARG A 40 2.77 11.85 5.09
N HIS A 41 3.15 13.07 4.70
CA HIS A 41 2.98 13.54 3.33
C HIS A 41 3.77 12.71 2.31
N THR A 42 4.99 12.28 2.68
CA THR A 42 5.82 11.41 1.84
C THR A 42 5.25 9.98 1.76
N LEU A 43 4.66 9.48 2.84
CA LEU A 43 4.14 8.11 2.94
C LEU A 43 2.75 7.95 2.31
N ASP A 44 1.98 9.03 2.16
CA ASP A 44 0.62 9.02 1.62
C ASP A 44 0.56 8.60 0.14
N THR A 45 1.63 8.79 -0.63
CA THR A 45 1.69 8.41 -2.06
C THR A 45 2.11 6.97 -2.30
N LEU A 46 2.70 6.31 -1.29
CA LEU A 46 3.24 4.95 -1.43
C LEU A 46 2.19 3.89 -1.78
N PRO A 47 0.96 3.89 -1.21
CA PRO A 47 -0.05 2.91 -1.60
C PRO A 47 -0.38 2.96 -3.10
N THR A 48 -0.51 4.17 -3.66
CA THR A 48 -0.73 4.36 -5.10
C THR A 48 0.44 3.83 -5.92
N LEU A 49 1.67 4.19 -5.57
CA LEU A 49 2.87 3.69 -6.27
C LEU A 49 2.96 2.16 -6.28
N ARG A 50 2.55 1.50 -5.19
CA ARG A 50 2.52 0.03 -5.10
C ARG A 50 1.47 -0.56 -6.05
N LEU A 51 0.30 0.07 -6.16
CA LEU A 51 -0.73 -0.33 -7.12
C LEU A 51 -0.26 -0.13 -8.57
N ASP A 52 0.38 1.01 -8.88
CA ASP A 52 0.90 1.28 -10.22
C ASP A 52 1.92 0.19 -10.64
N ARG A 53 2.86 -0.14 -9.75
CA ARG A 53 3.83 -1.21 -9.99
C ARG A 53 3.18 -2.59 -10.15
N LEU A 54 2.13 -2.85 -9.39
CA LEU A 54 1.37 -4.09 -9.52
C LEU A 54 0.70 -4.15 -10.90
N THR A 55 0.15 -3.04 -11.38
CA THR A 55 -0.42 -2.94 -12.73
C THR A 55 0.65 -3.17 -13.80
N ASP A 56 1.81 -2.52 -13.71
CA ASP A 56 2.91 -2.73 -14.66
C ASP A 56 3.32 -4.21 -14.73
N THR A 57 3.48 -4.84 -13.57
CA THR A 57 3.85 -6.26 -13.46
C THR A 57 2.77 -7.17 -14.03
N ALA A 58 1.49 -6.88 -13.76
CA ALA A 58 0.36 -7.68 -14.24
C ALA A 58 0.18 -7.60 -15.76
N VAL A 59 0.52 -6.47 -16.37
CA VAL A 59 0.49 -6.26 -17.83
C VAL A 59 1.76 -6.78 -18.52
N GLY A 60 2.79 -7.14 -17.75
CA GLY A 60 4.04 -7.72 -18.25
C GLY A 60 5.04 -6.68 -18.78
N ARG A 61 5.06 -5.48 -18.18
CA ARG A 61 5.94 -4.37 -18.53
C ARG A 61 7.07 -4.17 -17.51
#